data_AF-A0A950A8Z9-F1
#
_entry.id   AF-A0A950A8Z9-F1
#
_cell.length_a   1.000
_cell.length_b   1.000
_cell.length_c   1.000
_cell.angle_alpha   90.00
_cell.angle_beta   90.00
_cell.angle_gamma   90.00
#
_symmetry.space_group_name_H-M   'P 1'
#
loop_
_entity.id
_entity.type
_entity.pdbx_description
1 polymer ?
#
loop_
_entity_poly.entity_id
_entity_poly.type
_entity_poly.pdbx_seq_one_letter_code
_entity_poly.pdbx_strand_id
1 'polypeptide(L)' 'DAAPGETAAPLFDQVVTLLRREGLTVQTGVFGAQMHVSLVNEGPVTILLDSRKLF' A
#
# COMPACT_ATOMS: atom_id res chain seq x y z
N ASP A 1 -11.96 -2.56 -9.84
CA ASP A 1 -11.06 -3.13 -10.88
C ASP A 1 -9.61 -2.80 -10.56
N ALA A 2 -8.70 -3.69 -10.96
CA ALA A 2 -7.26 -3.54 -10.75
C ALA A 2 -6.56 -3.05 -12.03
N ALA A 3 -5.54 -2.21 -11.88
CA ALA A 3 -4.72 -1.73 -12.99
C ALA A 3 -3.70 -2.80 -13.44
N PRO A 4 -3.26 -2.79 -14.72
CA PRO A 4 -2.16 -3.63 -15.19
C PRO A 4 -0.86 -3.37 -14.42
N GLY A 5 0.02 -4.37 -14.35
CA GLY A 5 1.28 -4.29 -13.59
C GLY A 5 2.17 -3.12 -14.00
N GLU A 6 2.28 -2.84 -15.31
CA GLU A 6 3.06 -1.72 -15.86
C GLU A 6 2.56 -0.36 -15.39
N THR A 7 1.26 -0.23 -15.12
CA THR A 7 0.66 0.99 -14.54
C THR A 7 0.71 0.97 -13.02
N ALA A 8 0.50 -0.19 -12.38
CA ALA A 8 0.38 -0.32 -10.94
C ALA A 8 1.74 -0.17 -10.21
N ALA A 9 2.82 -0.72 -10.76
CA ALA A 9 4.15 -0.63 -10.16
C ALA A 9 4.63 0.82 -9.94
N PRO A 10 4.63 1.71 -10.97
CA PRO A 10 5.08 3.09 -10.75
C PRO A 10 4.15 3.87 -9.81
N LEU A 11 2.84 3.58 -9.81
CA LEU A 11 1.90 4.21 -8.88
C LEU A 11 2.15 3.79 -7.43
N PHE A 12 2.48 2.52 -7.20
CA PHE A 12 2.88 2.03 -5.88
C PHE A 12 4.12 2.78 -5.37
N ASP A 13 5.17 2.88 -6.19
CA ASP A 13 6.41 3.59 -5.82
C ASP A 13 6.18 5.08 -5.57
N GLN A 14 5.29 5.70 -6.34
CA GLN A 14 4.90 7.10 -6.16
C GLN A 14 4.23 7.32 -4.79
N VAL A 15 3.28 6.47 -4.40
CA VAL A 15 2.59 6.58 -3.09
C VAL A 15 3.58 6.41 -1.94
N VAL A 16 4.45 5.39 -2.02
CA VAL A 16 5.50 5.17 -1.02
C VAL A 16 6.39 6.41 -0.88
N THR A 17 6.80 7.00 -2.00
CA THR A 17 7.63 8.20 -2.03
C THR A 17 6.92 9.40 -1.41
N LEU A 18 5.64 9.62 -1.74
CA LEU A 18 4.84 10.71 -1.19
C LEU A 18 4.70 10.57 0.33
N LEU A 19 4.36 9.37 0.83
CA LEU A 19 4.22 9.13 2.27
C LEU A 19 5.54 9.36 3.03
N ARG A 20 6.68 8.96 2.46
CA ARG A 20 8.00 9.23 3.05
C ARG A 20 8.31 10.73 3.09
N ARG A 21 7.88 11.50 2.08
CA ARG A 21 8.07 12.97 2.04
C ARG A 21 7.28 13.69 3.14
N GLU A 22 6.16 13.13 3.56
CA GLU A 22 5.40 13.61 4.73
C GLU A 22 6.09 13.30 6.08
N GLY A 23 7.32 12.77 6.06
CA GLY A 23 8.10 12.46 7.26
C GLY A 23 7.74 11.13 7.92
N LEU A 24 6.92 10.30 7.27
CA LEU A 24 6.53 9.00 7.79
C LEU A 24 7.63 7.96 7.56
N THR A 25 7.80 7.06 8.53
CA THR A 25 8.59 5.83 8.33
C THR A 25 7.76 4.84 7.53
N VAL A 26 8.16 4.56 6.29
CA VAL A 26 7.43 3.68 5.37
C VAL A 26 8.31 2.50 4.96
N GLN A 27 7.95 1.31 5.44
CA GLN A 27 8.53 0.04 5.02
C GLN A 27 7.68 -0.59 3.90
N THR A 28 8.32 -1.36 3.02
CA THR A 28 7.68 -1.98 1.86
C THR A 28 8.12 -3.43 1.70
N GLY A 29 7.28 -4.23 1.05
CA GLY A 29 7.70 -5.51 0.45
C GLY A 29 8.29 -5.31 -0.96
N VAL A 30 8.16 -6.33 -1.81
CA VAL A 30 8.60 -6.31 -3.21
C VAL A 30 7.39 -6.45 -4.14
N PHE A 31 7.20 -5.49 -5.04
CA PHE A 31 6.08 -5.50 -5.98
C PHE A 31 6.14 -6.72 -6.90
N GLY A 32 5.01 -7.41 -7.10
CA GLY A 32 4.91 -8.60 -7.96
C GLY A 32 5.52 -9.88 -7.39
N ALA A 33 6.15 -9.84 -6.22
CA ALA A 33 6.68 -11.03 -5.57
C ALA A 33 5.61 -11.77 -4.76
N GLN A 34 5.72 -13.10 -4.71
CA GLN A 34 5.00 -13.87 -3.69
C GLN A 34 5.64 -13.61 -2.33
N MET A 35 4.84 -13.20 -1.35
CA MET A 35 5.33 -12.79 -0.03
C MET A 35 4.53 -13.46 1.10
N HIS A 36 5.24 -13.75 2.20
CA HIS A 36 4.63 -14.07 3.48
C HIS A 36 4.69 -12.83 4.38
N VAL A 37 3.54 -12.17 4.57
CA VAL A 37 3.44 -10.97 5.41
C VAL A 37 2.93 -11.39 6.79
N SER A 38 3.67 -11.06 7.83
CA SER A 38 3.25 -11.25 9.22
C SER A 38 2.82 -9.91 9.82
N LEU A 39 1.77 -9.93 10.63
CA LEU A 39 1.32 -8.79 11.41
C LEU A 39 0.70 -9.25 12.73
N VAL A 40 0.78 -8.38 13.74
CA VAL A 40 -0.01 -8.48 14.98
C VAL A 40 -0.90 -7.23 15.02
N ASN A 41 -2.23 -7.43 15.02
CA ASN A 41 -3.19 -6.32 15.06
C ASN A 41 -3.68 -6.10 16.50
N GLU A 42 -2.98 -5.26 17.24
CA GLU A 42 -3.33 -4.89 18.62
C GLU A 42 -4.56 -3.97 18.63
N GLY A 43 -5.70 -4.49 19.12
CA GLY A 43 -7.02 -3.87 18.98
C GLY A 43 -8.12 -4.94 18.91
N PRO A 44 -8.51 -5.47 17.72
CA PRO A 44 -8.03 -5.14 16.38
C PRO A 44 -8.88 -4.06 15.69
N VAL A 45 -8.24 -3.14 14.96
CA VAL A 45 -8.92 -2.13 14.14
C VAL A 45 -8.52 -2.29 12.68
N THR A 46 -9.50 -2.33 11.79
CA THR A 46 -9.29 -2.40 10.34
C THR A 46 -10.13 -1.33 9.67
N ILE A 47 -9.50 -0.42 8.92
CA ILE A 47 -10.15 0.67 8.21
C ILE A 47 -10.03 0.39 6.71
N LEU A 48 -11.16 0.41 6.01
CA LEU A 48 -11.18 0.39 4.55
C LEU A 48 -11.07 1.84 4.04
N LEU A 49 -10.22 2.09 3.04
CA LEU A 49 -10.07 3.41 2.39
C LEU A 49 -10.13 3.26 0.85
N ASP A 50 -10.98 4.04 0.18
CA ASP A 50 -11.06 4.12 -1.29
C ASP A 50 -11.07 5.59 -1.71
N SER A 51 -10.16 5.95 -2.62
CA SER A 51 -9.97 7.34 -3.06
C SER A 51 -11.16 7.91 -3.84
N ARG A 52 -12.00 7.04 -4.42
CA ARG A 52 -13.24 7.38 -5.12
C ARG A 52 -14.48 7.20 -4.23
N LYS A 53 -14.31 6.82 -2.96
CA LYS A 53 -15.38 6.61 -1.97
C LYS A 53 -16.43 5.60 -2.43
N LEU A 54 -15.98 4.46 -2.96
CA LEU A 54 -16.84 3.44 -3.56
C LEU A 54 -17.42 2.42 -2.57
N PHE A 55 -17.21 2.63 -1.26
CA PHE A 55 -17.88 1.90 -0.18
C PHE A 55 -18.27 2.88 0.93
#